data_AF-A0A6A6Q1L1-F1
#
_entry.id   AF-A0A6A6Q1L1-F1
#
_cell.length_a   1.000
_cell.length_b   1.000
_cell.length_c   1.000
_cell.angle_alpha   90.00
_cell.angle_beta   90.00
_cell.angle_gamma   90.00
#
_symmetry.space_group_name_H-M   'P 1'
#
loop_
_entity.id
_entity.type
_entity.pdbx_description
1 polymer ?
#
loop_
_entity_poly.entity_id
_entity_poly.type
_entity_poly.pdbx_seq_one_letter_code
_entity_poly.pdbx_strand_id
1 'polypeptide(L)'
;MYGIAPNDVFAILLAARHPHLELLGVTSCYGNAEQKYTTDNTSAVLGAVGRADVKVYPGATKPFCREFIEPPEIHGDTGLGGTSLLPQPVSNIVRDVNFLVAARDAIMAQPAHTAWFVITGPCTNAALLFATFPEVVDHLAGLSIMGGAVGGDFCPQVSKEFGKTLGQSEGFGNETPWAEFNIYCDPEAAHAIFSNPGLAAKTTLVTLDLTHQCLATKEVRARLLGPGKPSRLREFLHEILQFFAQSYVEWFGVYEGPPLHDPLAVAALFGYDSGIYEEDGDRYSIAVVTDGAHSALDSVRGQVGRTVLTKMEALSDRTAAGVRVPRKLHTHSFWDVLEQCAVIADKAQSPQV
;
A
#
# COMPACT_ATOMS: atom_id res chain seq x y z
N MET A 1 -10.92 0.72 -19.05
CA MET A 1 -11.41 -0.45 -18.28
C MET A 1 -10.59 -0.54 -16.98
N TYR A 2 -10.75 0.39 -15.99
CA TYR A 2 -9.85 0.84 -14.86
C TYR A 2 -9.38 -0.29 -13.87
N GLY A 3 -8.64 -0.15 -12.74
CA GLY A 3 -8.19 -1.24 -11.81
C GLY A 3 -7.10 -0.95 -10.71
N ILE A 4 -6.40 -1.95 -10.12
CA ILE A 4 -5.35 -1.73 -9.05
C ILE A 4 -4.06 -1.14 -9.61
N ALA A 5 -3.28 -0.40 -8.82
CA ALA A 5 -2.03 0.24 -9.27
C ALA A 5 -0.85 -0.76 -9.40
N PRO A 6 0.20 -0.40 -10.16
CA PRO A 6 1.45 -1.18 -10.25
C PRO A 6 2.06 -1.52 -8.89
N ASN A 7 1.93 -0.66 -7.87
CA ASN A 7 2.43 -0.91 -6.51
C ASN A 7 1.73 -2.10 -5.82
N ASP A 8 0.40 -2.18 -5.92
CA ASP A 8 -0.41 -3.26 -5.34
C ASP A 8 0.03 -4.63 -5.87
N VAL A 9 0.46 -4.72 -7.13
CA VAL A 9 0.95 -5.97 -7.74
C VAL A 9 2.15 -6.52 -6.97
N PHE A 10 3.11 -5.66 -6.61
CA PHE A 10 4.30 -6.08 -5.86
C PHE A 10 3.98 -6.35 -4.39
N ALA A 11 2.95 -5.70 -3.83
CA ALA A 11 2.48 -5.99 -2.48
C ALA A 11 1.85 -7.39 -2.43
N ILE A 12 1.02 -7.73 -3.42
CA ILE A 12 0.46 -9.08 -3.59
C ILE A 12 1.59 -10.09 -3.81
N LEU A 13 2.56 -9.80 -4.69
CA LEU A 13 3.71 -10.69 -4.91
C LEU A 13 4.44 -11.01 -3.60
N LEU A 14 4.78 -9.98 -2.82
CA LEU A 14 5.48 -10.14 -1.55
C LEU A 14 4.62 -10.92 -0.54
N ALA A 15 3.37 -10.50 -0.31
CA ALA A 15 2.48 -11.14 0.66
C ALA A 15 2.17 -12.61 0.30
N ALA A 16 2.05 -12.91 -0.99
CA ALA A 16 1.64 -14.22 -1.47
C ALA A 16 2.80 -15.21 -1.59
N ARG A 17 4.06 -14.73 -1.64
CA ARG A 17 5.25 -15.55 -1.94
C ARG A 17 6.40 -15.45 -0.93
N HIS A 18 6.35 -14.52 0.02
CA HIS A 18 7.32 -14.53 1.11
C HIS A 18 7.16 -15.81 1.95
N PRO A 19 8.24 -16.56 2.23
CA PRO A 19 8.15 -17.89 2.88
C PRO A 19 7.65 -17.85 4.33
N HIS A 20 7.67 -16.68 4.96
CA HIS A 20 7.18 -16.48 6.33
C HIS A 20 5.78 -15.83 6.39
N LEU A 21 5.11 -15.64 5.26
CA LEU A 21 3.76 -15.05 5.21
C LEU A 21 2.74 -16.06 4.67
N GLU A 22 1.57 -16.05 5.29
CA GLU A 22 0.37 -16.71 4.77
C GLU A 22 -0.66 -15.64 4.42
N LEU A 23 -0.91 -15.45 3.12
CA LEU A 23 -1.94 -14.54 2.64
C LEU A 23 -3.33 -15.18 2.83
N LEU A 24 -4.06 -14.75 3.86
CA LEU A 24 -5.37 -15.29 4.24
C LEU A 24 -6.49 -14.96 3.23
N GLY A 25 -6.39 -13.83 2.54
CA GLY A 25 -7.39 -13.30 1.62
C GLY A 25 -7.10 -11.85 1.25
N VAL A 26 -7.79 -11.34 0.24
CA VAL A 26 -7.68 -9.94 -0.18
C VAL A 26 -9.06 -9.31 -0.26
N THR A 27 -9.24 -8.14 0.36
CA THR A 27 -10.40 -7.28 0.11
C THR A 27 -9.98 -6.17 -0.83
N SER A 28 -10.64 -6.03 -1.98
CA SER A 28 -10.41 -4.87 -2.87
C SER A 28 -11.24 -3.66 -2.43
N CYS A 29 -10.87 -2.47 -2.87
CA CYS A 29 -11.66 -1.25 -2.69
C CYS A 29 -11.55 -0.35 -3.92
N TYR A 30 -12.35 0.72 -3.95
CA TYR A 30 -12.11 1.83 -4.86
C TYR A 30 -10.79 2.56 -4.51
N GLY A 31 -10.27 3.39 -5.41
CA GLY A 31 -9.05 4.17 -5.17
C GLY A 31 -8.40 4.49 -6.50
N ASN A 32 -7.31 3.80 -6.81
CA ASN A 32 -6.62 3.83 -8.12
C ASN A 32 -7.54 3.53 -9.31
N ALA A 33 -8.70 2.93 -9.05
CA ALA A 33 -9.83 2.87 -9.95
C ALA A 33 -11.13 2.48 -9.25
N GLU A 34 -12.20 2.33 -10.02
CA GLU A 34 -13.43 1.70 -9.54
C GLU A 34 -13.18 0.26 -9.01
N GLN A 35 -13.91 -0.07 -7.93
CA GLN A 35 -13.75 -1.34 -7.20
C GLN A 35 -13.94 -2.59 -8.06
N LYS A 36 -14.83 -2.56 -9.06
CA LYS A 36 -15.07 -3.74 -9.93
C LYS A 36 -13.78 -4.20 -10.58
N TYR A 37 -12.94 -3.24 -10.94
CA TYR A 37 -11.72 -3.52 -11.63
C TYR A 37 -10.55 -3.80 -10.71
N THR A 38 -10.47 -3.12 -9.57
CA THR A 38 -9.45 -3.46 -8.57
C THR A 38 -9.63 -4.91 -8.09
N THR A 39 -10.88 -5.37 -8.01
CA THR A 39 -11.23 -6.78 -7.77
C THR A 39 -10.68 -7.70 -8.87
N ASP A 40 -10.98 -7.40 -10.13
CA ASP A 40 -10.61 -8.23 -11.28
C ASP A 40 -9.08 -8.30 -11.44
N ASN A 41 -8.38 -7.16 -11.33
CA ASN A 41 -6.92 -7.13 -11.39
C ASN A 41 -6.28 -7.88 -10.21
N THR A 42 -6.82 -7.76 -9.00
CA THR A 42 -6.32 -8.52 -7.84
C THR A 42 -6.41 -10.02 -8.10
N SER A 43 -7.55 -10.48 -8.62
CA SER A 43 -7.76 -11.88 -9.00
C SER A 43 -6.78 -12.33 -10.09
N ALA A 44 -6.60 -11.53 -11.13
CA ALA A 44 -5.66 -11.80 -12.22
C ALA A 44 -4.21 -11.89 -11.71
N VAL A 45 -3.78 -10.95 -10.87
CA VAL A 45 -2.42 -10.94 -10.29
C VAL A 45 -2.20 -12.15 -9.40
N LEU A 46 -3.18 -12.52 -8.55
CA LEU A 46 -3.10 -13.75 -7.76
C LEU A 46 -2.94 -14.99 -8.65
N GLY A 47 -3.66 -15.05 -9.78
CA GLY A 47 -3.45 -16.07 -10.80
C GLY A 47 -2.04 -16.05 -11.38
N ALA A 48 -1.53 -14.88 -11.77
CA ALA A 48 -0.19 -14.70 -12.34
C ALA A 48 0.92 -15.12 -11.38
N VAL A 49 0.80 -14.77 -10.10
CA VAL A 49 1.78 -15.17 -9.07
C VAL A 49 1.54 -16.58 -8.57
N GLY A 50 0.52 -17.32 -9.04
CA GLY A 50 0.28 -18.74 -8.77
C GLY A 50 -0.42 -19.04 -7.45
N ARG A 51 -1.27 -18.12 -7.01
CA ARG A 51 -2.03 -18.15 -5.76
C ARG A 51 -3.53 -17.99 -6.00
N ALA A 52 -4.04 -18.71 -7.00
CA ALA A 52 -5.48 -18.75 -7.32
C ALA A 52 -6.33 -19.37 -6.19
N ASP A 53 -5.71 -19.99 -5.18
CA ASP A 53 -6.34 -20.45 -3.95
C ASP A 53 -6.84 -19.30 -3.05
N VAL A 54 -6.14 -18.16 -3.06
CA VAL A 54 -6.44 -17.00 -2.23
C VAL A 54 -7.73 -16.33 -2.70
N LYS A 55 -8.68 -16.11 -1.80
CA LYS A 55 -9.98 -15.51 -2.11
C LYS A 55 -9.90 -13.98 -2.20
N VAL A 56 -10.62 -13.42 -3.15
CA VAL A 56 -10.78 -11.97 -3.34
C VAL A 56 -12.22 -11.57 -3.04
N TYR A 57 -12.40 -10.62 -2.15
CA TYR A 57 -13.71 -10.11 -1.73
C TYR A 57 -13.87 -8.66 -2.20
N PRO A 58 -14.85 -8.36 -3.08
CA PRO A 58 -15.14 -7.00 -3.49
C PRO A 58 -15.61 -6.15 -2.29
N GLY A 59 -14.85 -5.10 -1.95
CA GLY A 59 -15.12 -4.23 -0.79
C GLY A 59 -15.90 -2.96 -1.12
N ALA A 60 -15.58 -1.86 -0.43
CA ALA A 60 -16.26 -0.57 -0.62
C ALA A 60 -16.07 -0.03 -2.05
N THR A 61 -17.12 0.56 -2.61
CA THR A 61 -17.13 1.16 -3.96
C THR A 61 -16.95 2.68 -3.97
N LYS A 62 -16.99 3.32 -2.79
CA LYS A 62 -16.84 4.77 -2.61
C LYS A 62 -16.39 5.09 -1.17
N PRO A 63 -15.94 6.33 -0.90
CA PRO A 63 -15.59 6.76 0.45
C PRO A 63 -16.76 6.69 1.43
N PHE A 64 -16.43 6.58 2.71
CA PHE A 64 -17.39 6.40 3.80
C PHE A 64 -18.51 7.45 3.76
N CYS A 65 -18.14 8.74 3.71
CA CYS A 65 -19.08 9.84 3.73
C CYS A 65 -18.86 10.89 2.62
N ARG A 66 -17.98 10.59 1.65
CA ARG A 66 -17.72 11.46 0.50
C ARG A 66 -18.17 10.80 -0.80
N GLU A 67 -18.24 11.61 -1.86
CA GLU A 67 -18.44 11.11 -3.22
C GLU A 67 -17.13 10.51 -3.74
N PHE A 68 -17.25 9.48 -4.58
CA PHE A 68 -16.09 8.93 -5.27
C PHE A 68 -15.64 9.93 -6.34
N ILE A 69 -14.36 10.29 -6.32
CA ILE A 69 -13.73 11.04 -7.40
C ILE A 69 -12.87 10.06 -8.20
N GLU A 70 -13.07 10.06 -9.51
CA GLU A 70 -12.26 9.27 -10.42
C GLU A 70 -10.81 9.78 -10.38
N PRO A 71 -9.83 8.89 -10.12
CA PRO A 71 -8.44 9.30 -10.01
C PRO A 71 -7.89 9.74 -11.39
N PRO A 72 -6.86 10.60 -11.41
CA PRO A 72 -6.13 10.90 -12.63
C PRO A 72 -5.50 9.62 -13.23
N GLU A 73 -5.34 9.60 -14.56
CA GLU A 73 -4.93 8.40 -15.32
C GLU A 73 -3.43 8.06 -15.20
N ILE A 74 -2.85 8.12 -13.99
CA ILE A 74 -1.44 7.81 -13.71
C ILE A 74 -1.16 6.31 -13.91
N HIS A 75 -2.15 5.48 -13.61
CA HIS A 75 -2.04 4.03 -13.65
C HIS A 75 -2.69 3.40 -14.91
N GLY A 76 -3.07 4.25 -15.86
CA GLY A 76 -3.69 3.86 -17.13
C GLY A 76 -5.17 3.52 -17.01
N ASP A 77 -5.79 3.36 -18.17
CA ASP A 77 -7.21 3.07 -18.34
C ASP A 77 -7.74 1.86 -17.59
N THR A 78 -6.85 0.98 -17.09
CA THR A 78 -7.16 -0.25 -16.37
C THR A 78 -6.64 -0.28 -14.95
N GLY A 79 -6.19 0.87 -14.44
CA GLY A 79 -5.42 0.99 -13.20
C GLY A 79 -4.12 0.18 -13.18
N LEU A 80 -3.97 -0.77 -14.09
CA LEU A 80 -2.77 -1.54 -14.34
C LEU A 80 -2.46 -1.48 -15.84
N GLY A 81 -2.15 -0.27 -16.30
CA GLY A 81 -1.75 0.02 -17.67
C GLY A 81 -0.37 -0.54 -18.02
N GLY A 82 -0.05 -0.47 -19.31
CA GLY A 82 1.31 -0.71 -19.80
C GLY A 82 1.66 -2.15 -20.16
N THR A 83 0.74 -3.10 -20.01
CA THR A 83 1.00 -4.50 -20.34
C THR A 83 -0.22 -5.20 -20.94
N SER A 84 0.04 -6.10 -21.88
CA SER A 84 -0.96 -7.06 -22.39
C SER A 84 -0.82 -8.45 -21.75
N LEU A 85 0.14 -8.60 -20.83
CA LEU A 85 0.50 -9.87 -20.23
C LEU A 85 -0.33 -10.25 -19.01
N LEU A 86 -1.06 -9.28 -18.42
CA LEU A 86 -1.99 -9.51 -17.33
C LEU A 86 -2.98 -10.62 -17.73
N PRO A 87 -3.05 -11.75 -16.99
CA PRO A 87 -4.00 -12.80 -17.32
C PRO A 87 -5.44 -12.35 -17.02
N GLN A 88 -6.41 -13.15 -17.46
CA GLN A 88 -7.79 -12.94 -17.04
C GLN A 88 -7.95 -13.25 -15.53
N PRO A 89 -8.91 -12.62 -14.85
CA PRO A 89 -9.29 -12.99 -13.49
C PRO A 89 -9.57 -14.50 -13.38
N VAL A 90 -9.17 -15.10 -12.25
CA VAL A 90 -9.39 -16.52 -11.97
C VAL A 90 -10.64 -16.73 -11.12
N SER A 91 -11.06 -17.98 -10.92
CA SER A 91 -12.26 -18.35 -10.17
C SER A 91 -12.09 -18.27 -8.64
N ASN A 92 -11.56 -17.16 -8.14
CA ASN A 92 -11.32 -16.90 -6.72
C ASN A 92 -12.05 -15.67 -6.15
N ILE A 93 -12.79 -14.94 -6.99
CA ILE A 93 -13.62 -13.82 -6.55
C ILE A 93 -14.88 -14.36 -5.88
N VAL A 94 -15.11 -13.97 -4.62
CA VAL A 94 -16.26 -14.38 -3.82
C VAL A 94 -17.22 -13.19 -3.69
N ARG A 95 -18.47 -13.35 -4.17
CA ARG A 95 -19.47 -12.27 -4.22
C ARG A 95 -20.69 -12.51 -3.34
N ASP A 96 -20.87 -13.72 -2.85
CA ASP A 96 -21.97 -14.18 -2.00
C ASP A 96 -21.66 -14.04 -0.49
N VAL A 97 -20.45 -13.57 -0.14
CA VAL A 97 -20.04 -13.26 1.24
C VAL A 97 -19.63 -11.79 1.33
N ASN A 98 -20.12 -11.10 2.35
CA ASN A 98 -19.74 -9.70 2.62
C ASN A 98 -18.26 -9.62 3.04
N PHE A 99 -17.52 -8.68 2.46
CA PHE A 99 -16.07 -8.53 2.70
C PHE A 99 -15.70 -8.27 4.17
N LEU A 100 -16.56 -7.61 4.96
CA LEU A 100 -16.33 -7.37 6.39
C LEU A 100 -16.42 -8.67 7.18
N VAL A 101 -17.43 -9.49 6.89
CA VAL A 101 -17.61 -10.81 7.50
C VAL A 101 -16.46 -11.72 7.12
N ALA A 102 -16.08 -11.75 5.84
CA ALA A 102 -14.95 -12.54 5.37
C ALA A 102 -13.62 -12.15 6.04
N ALA A 103 -13.34 -10.84 6.14
CA ALA A 103 -12.13 -10.34 6.80
C ALA A 103 -12.13 -10.68 8.30
N ARG A 104 -13.25 -10.44 8.99
CA ARG A 104 -13.41 -10.79 10.41
C ARG A 104 -13.20 -12.29 10.63
N ASP A 105 -13.89 -13.15 9.89
CA ASP A 105 -13.81 -14.60 10.06
C ASP A 105 -12.40 -15.13 9.74
N ALA A 106 -11.74 -14.62 8.70
CA ALA A 106 -10.37 -15.01 8.37
C ALA A 106 -9.36 -14.65 9.49
N ILE A 107 -9.50 -13.46 10.09
CA ILE A 107 -8.65 -12.99 11.20
C ILE A 107 -8.93 -13.80 12.47
N MET A 108 -10.20 -13.96 12.84
CA MET A 108 -10.61 -14.63 14.08
C MET A 108 -10.38 -16.15 14.03
N ALA A 109 -10.18 -16.73 12.85
CA ALA A 109 -9.79 -18.12 12.69
C ALA A 109 -8.30 -18.36 13.01
N GLN A 110 -7.48 -17.31 13.07
CA GLN A 110 -6.08 -17.42 13.44
C GLN A 110 -5.92 -17.41 14.97
N PRO A 111 -4.78 -17.87 15.51
CA PRO A 111 -4.46 -17.60 16.91
C PRO A 111 -4.46 -16.11 17.22
N ALA A 112 -4.85 -15.74 18.44
CA ALA A 112 -4.80 -14.34 18.88
C ALA A 112 -3.39 -13.76 18.70
N HIS A 113 -3.33 -12.51 18.22
CA HIS A 113 -2.11 -11.74 18.02
C HIS A 113 -1.12 -12.34 16.99
N THR A 114 -1.62 -13.07 15.98
CA THR A 114 -0.78 -13.52 14.84
C THR A 114 -1.14 -12.89 13.50
N ALA A 115 -2.44 -12.61 13.25
CA ALA A 115 -2.89 -12.02 12.00
C ALA A 115 -2.59 -10.51 11.93
N TRP A 116 -2.17 -10.06 10.75
CA TRP A 116 -1.99 -8.65 10.40
C TRP A 116 -3.03 -8.20 9.38
N PHE A 117 -3.47 -6.95 9.47
CA PHE A 117 -4.23 -6.30 8.42
C PHE A 117 -3.33 -5.30 7.69
N VAL A 118 -3.25 -5.36 6.36
CA VAL A 118 -2.41 -4.47 5.55
C VAL A 118 -3.29 -3.64 4.62
N ILE A 119 -3.15 -2.33 4.69
CA ILE A 119 -3.91 -1.36 3.89
C ILE A 119 -2.97 -0.73 2.86
N THR A 120 -3.25 -0.91 1.58
CA THR A 120 -2.51 -0.32 0.44
C THR A 120 -3.38 0.60 -0.42
N GLY A 121 -4.62 0.82 -0.01
CA GLY A 121 -5.58 1.73 -0.65
C GLY A 121 -6.28 2.63 0.37
N PRO A 122 -7.41 3.27 0.00
CA PRO A 122 -8.21 4.04 0.94
C PRO A 122 -8.61 3.23 2.19
N CYS A 123 -8.62 3.89 3.34
CA CYS A 123 -8.83 3.26 4.65
C CYS A 123 -10.26 2.74 4.89
N THR A 124 -11.18 2.90 3.93
CA THR A 124 -12.63 2.67 4.08
C THR A 124 -12.96 1.26 4.54
N ASN A 125 -12.39 0.22 3.91
CA ASN A 125 -12.69 -1.17 4.27
C ASN A 125 -12.30 -1.46 5.73
N ALA A 126 -11.11 -1.00 6.15
CA ALA A 126 -10.60 -1.23 7.49
C ALA A 126 -11.38 -0.44 8.55
N ALA A 127 -11.70 0.83 8.28
CA ALA A 127 -12.53 1.64 9.16
C ALA A 127 -13.90 1.00 9.39
N LEU A 128 -14.54 0.50 8.32
CA LEU A 128 -15.80 -0.24 8.41
C LEU A 128 -15.66 -1.55 9.18
N LEU A 129 -14.56 -2.30 8.97
CA LEU A 129 -14.28 -3.55 9.68
C LEU A 129 -14.19 -3.32 11.19
N PHE A 130 -13.36 -2.37 11.62
CA PHE A 130 -13.13 -2.11 13.03
C PHE A 130 -14.31 -1.44 13.72
N ALA A 131 -15.11 -0.65 13.00
CA ALA A 131 -16.35 -0.09 13.53
C ALA A 131 -17.44 -1.17 13.70
N THR A 132 -17.50 -2.14 12.78
CA THR A 132 -18.52 -3.20 12.79
C THR A 132 -18.18 -4.34 13.75
N PHE A 133 -16.90 -4.71 13.80
CA PHE A 133 -16.38 -5.85 14.58
C PHE A 133 -15.21 -5.39 15.46
N PRO A 134 -15.48 -4.63 16.54
CA PRO A 134 -14.43 -4.10 17.40
C PRO A 134 -13.58 -5.19 18.06
N GLU A 135 -14.08 -6.43 18.19
CA GLU A 135 -13.30 -7.56 18.71
C GLU A 135 -12.07 -7.91 17.85
N VAL A 136 -12.10 -7.54 16.56
CA VAL A 136 -10.97 -7.73 15.64
C VAL A 136 -9.77 -6.90 16.06
N VAL A 137 -9.99 -5.71 16.63
CA VAL A 137 -8.92 -4.80 17.07
C VAL A 137 -8.08 -5.48 18.15
N ASP A 138 -8.71 -6.12 19.12
CA ASP A 138 -8.02 -6.81 20.21
C ASP A 138 -7.28 -8.05 19.69
N HIS A 139 -7.90 -8.79 18.78
CA HIS A 139 -7.35 -10.04 18.24
C HIS A 139 -6.14 -9.84 17.31
N LEU A 140 -6.06 -8.71 16.60
CA LEU A 140 -4.97 -8.44 15.65
C LEU A 140 -3.60 -8.40 16.33
N ALA A 141 -2.59 -8.91 15.62
CA ALA A 141 -1.18 -8.72 15.92
C ALA A 141 -0.75 -7.28 15.61
N GLY A 142 -1.16 -6.79 14.44
CA GLY A 142 -0.71 -5.51 13.90
C GLY A 142 -1.55 -5.01 12.74
N LEU A 143 -1.44 -3.71 12.50
CA LEU A 143 -2.00 -3.01 11.35
C LEU A 143 -0.86 -2.32 10.61
N SER A 144 -0.81 -2.43 9.29
CA SER A 144 0.15 -1.71 8.46
C SER A 144 -0.57 -0.92 7.40
N ILE A 145 -0.19 0.34 7.20
CA ILE A 145 -0.87 1.27 6.30
C ILE A 145 0.18 1.91 5.39
N MET A 146 0.05 1.73 4.08
CA MET A 146 0.70 2.61 3.12
C MET A 146 -0.18 3.85 2.96
N GLY A 147 0.35 5.00 3.39
CA GLY A 147 -0.34 6.26 3.22
C GLY A 147 0.24 7.37 4.07
N GLY A 148 -0.26 8.58 3.83
CA GLY A 148 0.17 9.78 4.54
C GLY A 148 1.50 10.35 4.04
N ALA A 149 1.71 11.63 4.35
CA ALA A 149 2.90 12.38 4.05
C ALA A 149 3.15 13.41 5.15
N VAL A 150 4.40 13.53 5.60
CA VAL A 150 4.79 14.45 6.68
C VAL A 150 5.45 15.70 6.10
N GLY A 151 6.47 15.51 5.26
CA GLY A 151 7.20 16.59 4.60
C GLY A 151 8.22 17.30 5.49
N GLY A 152 8.70 18.45 5.00
CA GLY A 152 9.77 19.23 5.64
C GLY A 152 11.06 18.42 5.80
N ASP A 153 11.64 18.48 7.00
CA ASP A 153 12.89 17.78 7.36
C ASP A 153 12.65 16.40 8.00
N PHE A 154 11.45 15.81 7.87
CA PHE A 154 11.13 14.53 8.50
C PHE A 154 12.01 13.38 7.97
N CYS A 155 12.18 13.31 6.65
CA CYS A 155 13.15 12.46 5.94
C CYS A 155 14.05 13.32 5.04
N PRO A 156 15.12 13.92 5.58
CA PRO A 156 15.92 14.93 4.87
C PRO A 156 16.65 14.41 3.62
N GLN A 157 16.79 13.09 3.50
CA GLN A 157 17.38 12.41 2.34
C GLN A 157 16.44 12.43 1.11
N VAL A 158 15.13 12.55 1.31
CA VAL A 158 14.14 12.53 0.22
C VAL A 158 13.63 13.93 -0.12
N SER A 159 13.48 14.79 0.88
CA SER A 159 12.88 16.11 0.73
C SER A 159 13.66 17.04 -0.20
N LYS A 160 14.95 16.79 -0.44
CA LYS A 160 15.77 17.58 -1.38
C LYS A 160 15.55 17.22 -2.86
N GLU A 161 15.24 15.97 -3.17
CA GLU A 161 15.07 15.49 -4.55
C GLU A 161 13.60 15.53 -4.99
N PHE A 162 12.67 15.17 -4.09
CA PHE A 162 11.22 15.12 -4.37
C PHE A 162 10.43 16.29 -3.78
N GLY A 163 11.00 17.08 -2.87
CA GLY A 163 10.29 18.20 -2.23
C GLY A 163 10.03 19.41 -3.15
N LYS A 164 10.47 19.36 -4.41
CA LYS A 164 10.14 20.39 -5.41
C LYS A 164 8.88 20.08 -6.21
N THR A 165 8.36 18.85 -6.13
CA THR A 165 7.34 18.37 -7.07
C THR A 165 5.94 18.94 -6.83
N LEU A 166 5.70 19.63 -5.71
CA LEU A 166 4.49 20.43 -5.47
C LEU A 166 4.76 21.78 -4.78
N GLY A 167 5.86 22.45 -5.15
CA GLY A 167 5.98 23.91 -5.04
C GLY A 167 5.93 24.57 -3.65
N GLN A 168 6.05 23.85 -2.52
CA GLN A 168 6.13 24.47 -1.19
C GLN A 168 7.17 23.79 -0.29
N SER A 169 7.86 24.59 0.53
CA SER A 169 8.98 24.15 1.38
C SER A 169 8.61 23.17 2.49
N GLU A 170 7.31 22.96 2.77
CA GLU A 170 6.80 22.06 3.82
C GLU A 170 5.88 20.94 3.30
N GLY A 171 5.40 21.02 2.05
CA GLY A 171 4.45 20.06 1.48
C GLY A 171 5.13 18.84 0.87
N PHE A 172 4.60 17.64 1.10
CA PHE A 172 5.13 16.38 0.56
C PHE A 172 4.05 15.38 0.15
N GLY A 173 2.81 15.84 -0.06
CA GLY A 173 1.75 14.99 -0.61
C GLY A 173 1.95 14.70 -2.10
N ASN A 174 1.19 13.75 -2.65
CA ASN A 174 1.17 13.42 -4.08
C ASN A 174 -0.18 13.74 -4.75
N GLU A 175 -1.26 13.86 -3.98
CA GLU A 175 -2.60 14.23 -4.45
C GLU A 175 -2.88 15.73 -4.25
N THR A 176 -2.46 16.25 -3.10
CA THR A 176 -2.37 17.69 -2.84
C THR A 176 -0.99 18.01 -2.28
N PRO A 177 -0.59 19.29 -2.15
CA PRO A 177 0.67 19.62 -1.49
C PRO A 177 0.82 19.03 -0.07
N TRP A 178 -0.29 18.73 0.61
CA TRP A 178 -0.32 18.29 2.01
C TRP A 178 -0.71 16.82 2.21
N ALA A 179 -1.39 16.22 1.24
CA ALA A 179 -2.06 14.95 1.41
C ALA A 179 -1.55 13.89 0.43
N GLU A 180 -1.34 12.71 0.96
CA GLU A 180 -1.14 11.50 0.19
C GLU A 180 -2.49 10.94 -0.27
N PHE A 181 -2.52 10.35 -1.46
CA PHE A 181 -3.71 9.87 -2.16
C PHE A 181 -4.64 8.97 -1.33
N ASN A 182 -4.15 7.89 -0.73
CA ASN A 182 -4.96 6.94 0.03
C ASN A 182 -5.67 7.61 1.22
N ILE A 183 -4.98 8.50 1.94
CA ILE A 183 -5.57 9.26 3.04
C ILE A 183 -6.52 10.34 2.51
N TYR A 184 -6.17 11.00 1.41
CA TYR A 184 -7.02 12.01 0.78
C TYR A 184 -8.33 11.40 0.27
N CYS A 185 -8.32 10.18 -0.29
CA CYS A 185 -9.52 9.53 -0.82
C CYS A 185 -10.60 9.29 0.25
N ASP A 186 -10.23 9.05 1.51
CA ASP A 186 -11.17 8.87 2.62
C ASP A 186 -10.56 9.34 3.95
N PRO A 187 -10.51 10.67 4.17
CA PRO A 187 -9.85 11.23 5.34
C PRO A 187 -10.63 10.91 6.61
N GLU A 188 -11.95 10.73 6.53
CA GLU A 188 -12.78 10.30 7.67
C GLU A 188 -12.51 8.85 8.06
N ALA A 189 -12.38 7.94 7.10
CA ALA A 189 -11.99 6.56 7.40
C ALA A 189 -10.58 6.50 8.01
N ALA A 190 -9.62 7.27 7.47
CA ALA A 190 -8.29 7.37 8.05
C ALA A 190 -8.32 7.96 9.47
N HIS A 191 -9.10 9.03 9.70
CA HIS A 191 -9.32 9.62 11.01
C HIS A 191 -9.89 8.59 12.01
N ALA A 192 -10.86 7.77 11.59
CA ALA A 192 -11.45 6.73 12.43
C ALA A 192 -10.42 5.66 12.87
N ILE A 193 -9.50 5.29 11.98
CA ILE A 193 -8.42 4.35 12.31
C ILE A 193 -7.43 4.97 13.30
N PHE A 194 -6.91 6.16 13.01
CA PHE A 194 -5.88 6.78 13.86
C PHE A 194 -6.42 7.26 15.21
N SER A 195 -7.72 7.54 15.31
CA SER A 195 -8.38 7.89 16.58
C SER A 195 -8.75 6.68 17.43
N ASN A 196 -8.56 5.45 16.93
CA ASN A 196 -8.84 4.23 17.68
C ASN A 196 -7.66 3.88 18.62
N PRO A 197 -7.84 3.94 19.95
CA PRO A 197 -6.76 3.71 20.90
C PRO A 197 -6.25 2.27 20.91
N GLY A 198 -7.09 1.29 20.55
CA GLY A 198 -6.70 -0.12 20.47
C GLY A 198 -5.81 -0.45 19.28
N LEU A 199 -5.86 0.38 18.22
CA LEU A 199 -5.04 0.23 17.02
C LEU A 199 -3.70 0.95 17.15
N ALA A 200 -3.65 2.12 17.78
CA ALA A 200 -2.48 3.01 17.75
C ALA A 200 -1.14 2.27 18.01
N ALA A 201 -1.05 1.52 19.10
CA ALA A 201 0.15 0.76 19.49
C ALA A 201 0.55 -0.35 18.51
N LYS A 202 -0.42 -0.86 17.74
CA LYS A 202 -0.29 -1.97 16.79
C LYS A 202 -0.08 -1.50 15.35
N THR A 203 -0.21 -0.20 15.09
CA THR A 203 -0.15 0.36 13.74
C THR A 203 1.26 0.76 13.35
N THR A 204 1.67 0.41 12.13
CA THR A 204 2.78 1.03 11.42
C THR A 204 2.25 1.84 10.24
N LEU A 205 2.66 3.11 10.14
CA LEU A 205 2.37 3.97 8.99
C LEU A 205 3.61 4.09 8.10
N VAL A 206 3.45 3.68 6.84
CA VAL A 206 4.45 3.74 5.79
C VAL A 206 4.12 4.95 4.90
N THR A 207 4.74 6.09 5.21
CA THR A 207 4.47 7.37 4.55
C THR A 207 5.23 7.54 3.24
N LEU A 208 4.82 8.52 2.43
CA LEU A 208 5.58 8.95 1.25
C LEU A 208 7.04 9.26 1.58
N ASP A 209 7.32 9.85 2.76
CA ASP A 209 8.67 10.19 3.22
C ASP A 209 9.59 8.96 3.31
N LEU A 210 9.02 7.78 3.57
CA LEU A 210 9.75 6.51 3.55
C LEU A 210 9.81 5.93 2.14
N THR A 211 8.66 5.81 1.47
CA THR A 211 8.54 5.05 0.21
C THR A 211 9.33 5.67 -0.94
N HIS A 212 9.51 7.00 -0.94
CA HIS A 212 10.30 7.69 -1.96
C HIS A 212 11.80 7.42 -1.88
N GLN A 213 12.27 6.67 -0.88
CA GLN A 213 13.64 6.13 -0.84
C GLN A 213 13.76 4.87 -1.71
N CYS A 214 12.66 4.15 -1.95
CA CYS A 214 12.64 2.85 -2.61
C CYS A 214 12.30 2.98 -4.10
N LEU A 215 13.22 3.54 -4.88
CA LEU A 215 13.00 3.78 -6.31
C LEU A 215 13.22 2.51 -7.15
N ALA A 216 12.28 2.22 -8.03
CA ALA A 216 12.40 1.19 -9.05
C ALA A 216 13.27 1.70 -10.21
N THR A 217 14.58 1.85 -9.97
CA THR A 217 15.53 2.39 -10.95
C THR A 217 15.63 1.51 -12.21
N LYS A 218 16.30 2.01 -13.25
CA LYS A 218 16.55 1.22 -14.48
C LYS A 218 17.24 -0.11 -14.16
N GLU A 219 18.20 -0.10 -13.24
CA GLU A 219 18.94 -1.28 -12.79
C GLU A 219 18.01 -2.26 -12.07
N VAL A 220 17.16 -1.77 -11.17
CA VAL A 220 16.16 -2.59 -10.48
C VAL A 220 15.17 -3.21 -11.47
N ARG A 221 14.61 -2.42 -12.39
CA ARG A 221 13.68 -2.93 -13.41
C ARG A 221 14.34 -3.97 -14.31
N ALA A 222 15.61 -3.79 -14.67
CA ALA A 222 16.37 -4.77 -15.44
C ALA A 222 16.61 -6.07 -14.63
N ARG A 223 16.96 -5.96 -13.34
CA ARG A 223 17.12 -7.12 -12.44
C ARG A 223 15.86 -7.97 -12.36
N LEU A 224 14.67 -7.35 -12.38
CA LEU A 224 13.41 -8.08 -12.32
C LEU A 224 13.20 -9.07 -13.47
N LEU A 225 13.88 -8.92 -14.61
CA LEU A 225 13.81 -9.90 -15.71
C LEU A 225 14.49 -11.23 -15.37
N GLY A 226 15.34 -11.24 -14.34
CA GLY A 226 16.09 -12.42 -13.91
C GLY A 226 17.21 -12.82 -14.89
N PRO A 227 17.94 -13.90 -14.60
CA PRO A 227 18.97 -14.42 -15.48
C PRO A 227 18.37 -15.19 -16.67
N GLY A 228 18.86 -14.92 -17.88
CA GLY A 228 18.47 -15.67 -19.08
C GLY A 228 17.19 -15.15 -19.75
N LYS A 229 16.37 -16.07 -20.28
CA LYS A 229 15.10 -15.69 -20.92
C LYS A 229 14.05 -15.45 -19.84
N PRO A 230 13.45 -14.24 -19.75
CA PRO A 230 12.46 -13.94 -18.72
C PRO A 230 11.21 -14.80 -18.89
N SER A 231 10.60 -15.17 -17.76
CA SER A 231 9.29 -15.82 -17.76
C SER A 231 8.20 -14.80 -18.12
N ARG A 232 6.98 -15.27 -18.45
CA ARG A 232 5.84 -14.39 -18.67
C ARG A 232 5.53 -13.50 -17.45
N LEU A 233 5.69 -14.04 -16.23
CA LEU A 233 5.51 -13.27 -15.00
C LEU A 233 6.56 -12.15 -14.90
N ARG A 234 7.82 -12.45 -15.22
CA ARG A 234 8.93 -11.50 -15.17
C ARG A 234 8.77 -10.37 -16.17
N GLU A 235 8.39 -10.70 -17.41
CA GLU A 235 8.04 -9.72 -18.45
C GLU A 235 6.88 -8.83 -17.98
N PHE A 236 5.82 -9.42 -17.43
CA PHE A 236 4.69 -8.69 -16.87
C PHE A 236 5.10 -7.70 -15.76
N LEU A 237 5.86 -8.15 -14.75
CA LEU A 237 6.34 -7.30 -13.66
C LEU A 237 7.25 -6.16 -14.15
N HIS A 238 8.07 -6.44 -15.17
CA HIS A 238 8.92 -5.43 -15.79
C HIS A 238 8.11 -4.38 -16.56
N GLU A 239 7.16 -4.81 -17.39
CA GLU A 239 6.31 -3.92 -18.20
C GLU A 239 5.49 -2.95 -17.35
N ILE A 240 4.86 -3.42 -16.28
CA ILE A 240 4.05 -2.55 -15.39
C ILE A 240 4.91 -1.46 -14.72
N LEU A 241 6.14 -1.79 -14.30
CA LEU A 241 7.04 -0.79 -13.72
C LEU A 241 7.63 0.14 -14.77
N GLN A 242 7.85 -0.35 -15.98
CA GLN A 242 8.33 0.49 -17.08
C GLN A 242 7.27 1.52 -17.49
N PHE A 243 6.01 1.11 -17.53
CA PHE A 243 4.89 2.03 -17.72
C PHE A 243 4.77 3.01 -16.55
N PHE A 244 4.82 2.53 -15.31
CA PHE A 244 4.73 3.41 -14.15
C PHE A 244 5.87 4.43 -14.08
N ALA A 245 7.08 4.03 -14.50
CA ALA A 245 8.22 4.94 -14.61
C ALA A 245 7.98 6.05 -15.64
N GLN A 246 7.35 5.72 -16.77
CA GLN A 246 6.97 6.71 -17.77
C GLN A 246 5.91 7.68 -17.23
N SER A 247 4.86 7.18 -16.56
CA SER A 247 3.87 8.02 -15.90
C SER A 247 4.51 8.95 -14.86
N TYR A 248 5.48 8.47 -14.07
CA TYR A 248 6.17 9.29 -13.07
C TYR A 248 7.01 10.41 -13.68
N VAL A 249 7.62 10.18 -14.85
CA VAL A 249 8.29 11.24 -15.61
C VAL A 249 7.29 12.31 -16.04
N GLU A 250 6.15 11.89 -16.59
CA GLU A 250 5.15 12.81 -17.16
C GLU A 250 4.44 13.66 -16.11
N TRP A 251 4.08 13.06 -14.98
CA TRP A 251 3.31 13.73 -13.92
C TRP A 251 4.18 14.43 -12.89
N PHE A 252 5.34 13.86 -12.58
CA PHE A 252 6.18 14.29 -11.45
C PHE A 252 7.60 14.71 -11.86
N GLY A 253 8.00 14.54 -13.13
CA GLY A 253 9.35 14.91 -13.59
C GLY A 253 10.47 14.10 -12.93
N VAL A 254 10.17 12.90 -12.44
CA VAL A 254 11.13 12.00 -11.77
C VAL A 254 11.68 11.01 -12.78
N TYR A 255 12.99 11.03 -13.03
CA TYR A 255 13.61 10.26 -14.13
C TYR A 255 14.34 9.00 -13.66
N GLU A 256 14.69 8.95 -12.38
CA GLU A 256 15.44 7.87 -11.74
C GLU A 256 14.61 6.58 -11.72
N GLY A 257 13.31 6.69 -11.45
CA GLY A 257 12.34 5.60 -11.41
C GLY A 257 11.21 5.90 -10.44
N PRO A 258 10.06 5.22 -10.56
CA PRO A 258 8.95 5.44 -9.66
C PRO A 258 9.26 4.80 -8.30
N PRO A 259 8.81 5.40 -7.18
CA PRO A 259 8.88 4.79 -5.87
C PRO A 259 7.96 3.56 -5.77
N LEU A 260 8.41 2.56 -5.01
CA LEU A 260 7.60 1.39 -4.66
C LEU A 260 6.96 1.62 -3.28
N HIS A 261 5.65 1.86 -3.27
CA HIS A 261 4.90 2.26 -2.08
C HIS A 261 4.39 1.04 -1.28
N ASP A 262 3.35 0.41 -1.80
CA ASP A 262 2.53 -0.61 -1.13
C ASP A 262 3.29 -1.85 -0.62
N PRO A 263 4.32 -2.36 -1.33
CA PRO A 263 5.09 -3.49 -0.85
C PRO A 263 5.80 -3.21 0.48
N LEU A 264 6.13 -1.95 0.78
CA LEU A 264 6.75 -1.57 2.04
C LEU A 264 5.77 -1.65 3.22
N ALA A 265 4.46 -1.55 2.99
CA ALA A 265 3.46 -1.83 4.03
C ALA A 265 3.39 -3.33 4.36
N VAL A 266 3.62 -4.21 3.38
CA VAL A 266 3.79 -5.65 3.66
C VAL A 266 5.13 -5.91 4.37
N ALA A 267 6.21 -5.25 3.94
CA ALA A 267 7.52 -5.39 4.57
C ALA A 267 7.55 -4.93 6.04
N ALA A 268 6.67 -4.01 6.43
CA ALA A 268 6.57 -3.51 7.81
C ALA A 268 6.28 -4.61 8.84
N LEU A 269 5.65 -5.72 8.41
CA LEU A 269 5.36 -6.88 9.25
C LEU A 269 6.63 -7.54 9.79
N PHE A 270 7.76 -7.43 9.07
CA PHE A 270 9.01 -8.07 9.47
C PHE A 270 9.78 -7.26 10.52
N GLY A 271 9.36 -6.03 10.82
CA GLY A 271 9.98 -5.18 11.83
C GLY A 271 11.44 -4.82 11.53
N TYR A 272 12.10 -4.20 12.52
CA TYR A 272 13.48 -3.76 12.41
C TYR A 272 14.49 -4.89 12.16
N ASP A 273 14.31 -6.02 12.85
CA ASP A 273 15.23 -7.17 12.80
C ASP A 273 15.31 -7.86 11.43
N SER A 274 14.43 -7.51 10.50
CA SER A 274 14.46 -7.96 9.11
C SER A 274 15.67 -7.47 8.31
N GLY A 275 16.34 -6.41 8.77
CA GLY A 275 17.38 -5.72 8.01
C GLY A 275 16.87 -4.91 6.81
N ILE A 276 15.55 -4.72 6.69
CA ILE A 276 14.93 -3.82 5.71
C ILE A 276 14.93 -2.37 6.21
N TYR A 277 14.81 -2.15 7.51
CA TYR A 277 14.77 -0.82 8.12
C TYR A 277 16.09 -0.50 8.82
N GLU A 278 16.58 0.72 8.67
CA GLU A 278 17.80 1.16 9.37
C GLU A 278 17.52 1.58 10.82
N GLU A 279 16.25 1.78 11.15
CA GLU A 279 15.75 2.12 12.48
C GLU A 279 14.39 1.43 12.74
N ASP A 280 14.02 1.27 14.00
CA ASP A 280 12.68 0.78 14.36
C ASP A 280 11.59 1.85 14.18
N GLY A 281 11.96 3.10 13.91
CA GLY A 281 11.00 4.18 13.76
C GLY A 281 10.52 4.76 15.10
N ASP A 282 10.25 6.05 15.08
CA ASP A 282 9.69 6.76 16.23
C ASP A 282 8.16 6.54 16.30
N ARG A 283 7.56 6.81 17.47
CA ARG A 283 6.10 6.72 17.66
C ARG A 283 5.44 8.08 17.73
N TYR A 284 4.24 8.15 17.16
CA TYR A 284 3.50 9.40 16.97
C TYR A 284 2.01 9.22 17.28
N SER A 285 1.41 10.27 17.83
CA SER A 285 -0.02 10.49 17.68
C SER A 285 -0.26 11.09 16.30
N ILE A 286 -1.25 10.58 15.59
CA ILE A 286 -1.55 10.99 14.21
C ILE A 286 -2.94 11.61 14.17
N ALA A 287 -3.03 12.86 13.72
CA ALA A 287 -4.28 13.50 13.39
C ALA A 287 -4.44 13.58 11.87
N VAL A 288 -5.66 13.37 11.37
CA VAL A 288 -6.00 13.55 9.95
C VAL A 288 -6.89 14.77 9.84
N VAL A 289 -6.54 15.70 8.95
CA VAL A 289 -7.38 16.86 8.66
C VAL A 289 -8.55 16.41 7.79
N THR A 290 -9.78 16.50 8.31
CA THR A 290 -11.02 16.19 7.58
C THR A 290 -11.70 17.43 7.00
N ASP A 291 -11.36 18.61 7.49
CA ASP A 291 -11.91 19.87 6.99
C ASP A 291 -11.40 20.18 5.58
N GLY A 292 -12.34 20.50 4.68
CA GLY A 292 -12.10 20.77 3.26
C GLY A 292 -12.87 19.82 2.34
N ALA A 293 -13.00 20.19 1.08
CA ALA A 293 -13.71 19.39 0.09
C ALA A 293 -12.75 18.67 -0.86
N HIS A 294 -13.20 17.55 -1.42
CA HIS A 294 -12.54 17.03 -2.61
C HIS A 294 -12.87 17.94 -3.79
N SER A 295 -11.85 18.57 -4.36
CA SER A 295 -12.01 19.57 -5.42
C SER A 295 -10.73 19.71 -6.23
N ALA A 296 -10.81 20.26 -7.44
CA ALA A 296 -9.65 20.70 -8.20
C ALA A 296 -9.15 22.10 -7.78
N LEU A 297 -9.88 22.79 -6.89
CA LEU A 297 -9.53 24.15 -6.43
C LEU A 297 -8.90 24.11 -5.04
N ASP A 298 -7.62 24.47 -4.94
CA ASP A 298 -6.86 24.41 -3.68
C ASP A 298 -7.45 25.28 -2.57
N SER A 299 -8.10 26.39 -2.93
CA SER A 299 -8.80 27.28 -1.99
C SER A 299 -9.97 26.61 -1.26
N VAL A 300 -10.54 25.55 -1.84
CA VAL A 300 -11.64 24.77 -1.26
C VAL A 300 -11.13 23.45 -0.65
N ARG A 301 -10.07 22.87 -1.22
CA ARG A 301 -9.41 21.67 -0.69
C ARG A 301 -8.85 21.91 0.72
N GLY A 302 -8.27 23.09 0.96
CA GLY A 302 -7.58 23.35 2.23
C GLY A 302 -6.43 22.36 2.43
N GLN A 303 -6.42 21.67 3.57
CA GLN A 303 -5.44 20.61 3.88
C GLN A 303 -6.09 19.25 4.12
N VAL A 304 -7.27 19.03 3.55
CA VAL A 304 -7.99 17.75 3.71
C VAL A 304 -7.09 16.57 3.34
N GLY A 305 -7.09 15.54 4.18
CA GLY A 305 -6.22 14.36 4.04
C GLY A 305 -4.79 14.54 4.56
N ARG A 306 -4.39 15.72 5.06
CA ARG A 306 -3.08 15.91 5.69
C ARG A 306 -2.95 15.05 6.93
N THR A 307 -1.86 14.28 7.01
CA THR A 307 -1.45 13.54 8.21
C THR A 307 -0.52 14.42 9.07
N VAL A 308 -0.97 14.77 10.27
CA VAL A 308 -0.23 15.60 11.23
C VAL A 308 0.30 14.72 12.35
N LEU A 309 1.62 14.62 12.45
CA LEU A 309 2.30 13.78 13.43
C LEU A 309 2.74 14.60 14.64
N THR A 310 2.45 14.09 15.84
CA THR A 310 2.99 14.62 17.11
C THR A 310 3.81 13.52 17.78
N LYS A 311 5.12 13.76 17.96
CA LYS A 311 6.04 12.77 18.53
C LYS A 311 5.61 12.41 19.95
N MET A 312 5.53 11.11 20.22
CA MET A 312 5.21 10.60 21.56
C MET A 312 6.49 10.28 22.31
N GLU A 313 6.52 10.59 23.61
CA GLU A 313 7.61 10.16 24.48
C GLU A 313 7.54 8.65 24.70
N ALA A 314 8.70 8.01 24.80
CA ALA A 314 8.77 6.59 25.10
C ALA A 314 8.23 6.35 26.53
N LEU A 315 7.20 5.51 26.66
CA LEU A 315 6.69 5.12 27.97
C LEU A 315 7.72 4.23 28.69
N SER A 316 7.89 4.47 30.00
CA SER A 316 8.87 3.79 30.85
C SER A 316 8.62 2.29 31.02
N ASP A 317 7.41 1.81 30.72
CA ASP A 317 6.94 0.44 30.95
C ASP A 317 6.96 -0.45 29.69
N ARG A 318 7.56 0.02 28.59
CA ARG A 318 7.61 -0.67 27.27
C ARG A 318 6.24 -0.95 26.64
N THR A 319 5.14 -0.40 27.17
CA THR A 319 3.89 -0.33 26.39
C THR A 319 4.06 0.75 25.34
N ALA A 320 4.03 0.36 24.07
CA ALA A 320 4.39 1.27 23.00
C ALA A 320 3.16 2.11 22.62
N ALA A 321 3.03 3.31 23.19
CA ALA A 321 1.96 4.23 22.80
C ALA A 321 2.21 4.85 21.43
N GLY A 322 1.15 5.01 20.64
CA GLY A 322 1.19 5.67 19.34
C GLY A 322 1.60 4.76 18.18
N VAL A 323 1.47 5.33 16.99
CA VAL A 323 1.72 4.70 15.69
C VAL A 323 3.21 4.73 15.39
N ARG A 324 3.76 3.58 14.99
CA ARG A 324 5.16 3.46 14.54
C ARG A 324 5.31 4.07 13.15
N VAL A 325 6.27 4.97 12.96
CA VAL A 325 6.56 5.60 11.66
C VAL A 325 8.06 5.46 11.35
N PRO A 326 8.48 4.44 10.58
CA PRO A 326 9.87 4.29 10.15
C PRO A 326 10.25 5.36 9.12
N ARG A 327 11.52 5.81 9.14
CA ARG A 327 12.00 6.88 8.24
C ARG A 327 13.17 6.48 7.34
N LYS A 328 13.75 5.29 7.51
CA LYS A 328 14.93 4.86 6.75
C LYS A 328 14.87 3.39 6.35
N LEU A 329 15.31 3.12 5.12
CA LEU A 329 15.34 1.79 4.52
C LEU A 329 16.74 1.39 4.09
N HIS A 330 17.08 0.12 4.30
CA HIS A 330 18.07 -0.59 3.51
C HIS A 330 17.42 -1.07 2.21
N THR A 331 17.37 -0.18 1.21
CA THR A 331 16.65 -0.41 -0.06
C THR A 331 17.15 -1.65 -0.82
N HIS A 332 18.46 -1.94 -0.78
CA HIS A 332 19.02 -3.15 -1.38
C HIS A 332 18.43 -4.42 -0.75
N SER A 333 18.36 -4.49 0.58
CA SER A 333 17.76 -5.62 1.30
C SER A 333 16.31 -5.82 0.90
N PHE A 334 15.54 -4.74 0.78
CA PHE A 334 14.15 -4.81 0.33
C PHE A 334 14.02 -5.37 -1.10
N TRP A 335 14.82 -4.88 -2.05
CA TRP A 335 14.80 -5.36 -3.43
C TRP A 335 15.21 -6.83 -3.55
N ASP A 336 16.18 -7.28 -2.75
CA ASP A 336 16.59 -8.69 -2.72
C ASP A 336 15.44 -9.60 -2.24
N VAL A 337 14.69 -9.18 -1.22
CA VAL A 337 13.50 -9.91 -0.73
C VAL A 337 12.42 -10.00 -1.82
N LEU A 338 12.16 -8.90 -2.53
CA LEU A 338 11.17 -8.87 -3.61
C LEU A 338 11.60 -9.76 -4.79
N GLU A 339 12.89 -9.75 -5.15
CA GLU A 339 13.46 -10.61 -6.18
C GLU A 339 13.33 -12.10 -5.80
N GLN A 340 13.59 -12.45 -4.54
CA GLN A 340 13.37 -13.81 -4.04
C GLN A 340 11.91 -14.25 -4.16
N CYS A 341 10.96 -13.37 -3.83
CA CYS A 341 9.53 -13.65 -3.99
C CYS A 341 9.15 -13.90 -5.45
N ALA A 342 9.72 -13.11 -6.38
CA ALA A 342 9.55 -13.33 -7.82
C ALA A 342 10.15 -14.68 -8.27
N VAL A 343 11.29 -15.10 -7.71
CA VAL A 343 11.89 -16.42 -8.01
C VAL A 343 10.99 -17.56 -7.55
N ILE A 344 10.38 -17.43 -6.36
CA ILE A 344 9.44 -18.42 -5.84
C ILE A 344 8.19 -18.48 -6.72
N ALA A 345 7.68 -17.33 -7.17
CA ALA A 345 6.52 -17.25 -8.05
C ALA A 345 6.78 -17.93 -9.41
N ASP A 346 7.95 -17.72 -10.03
CA ASP A 346 8.32 -18.37 -11.29
C ASP A 346 8.34 -19.91 -11.17
N LYS A 347 8.91 -20.41 -10.08
CA LYS A 347 8.99 -21.85 -9.82
C LYS A 347 7.60 -22.47 -9.67
N ALA A 348 6.67 -21.75 -9.05
CA ALA A 348 5.30 -22.22 -8.88
C ALA A 348 4.48 -22.25 -10.18
N GLN A 349 4.88 -21.48 -11.19
CA GLN A 349 4.24 -21.43 -12.51
C GLN A 349 4.87 -22.38 -13.54
N SER A 350 6.04 -22.95 -13.23
CA SER A 350 6.70 -23.91 -14.11
C SER A 350 5.95 -25.24 -14.06
N PRO A 351 5.70 -25.92 -15.20
CA PRO A 351 5.15 -27.27 -15.19
C PRO A 351 6.03 -28.16 -14.30
N GLN A 352 5.42 -28.87 -13.35
CA GLN A 352 6.17 -29.90 -12.61
C GLN A 352 6.60 -30.95 -13.64
N VAL A 353 7.92 -31.06 -13.86
CA VAL A 353 8.54 -32.00 -14.80
C VAL A 353 8.41 -33.42 -14.30
#